data_AF-A0AAW8GZR3-F1
#
_entry.id   AF-A0AAW8GZR3-F1
#
_cell.length_a   1.000
_cell.length_b   1.000
_cell.length_c   1.000
_cell.angle_alpha   90.00
_cell.angle_beta   90.00
_cell.angle_gamma   90.00
#
_symmetry.space_group_name_H-M   'P 1'
#
loop_
_entity.id
_entity.type
_entity.pdbx_description
1 polymer ?
#
loop_
_entity_poly.entity_id
_entity_poly.type
_entity_poly.pdbx_seq_one_letter_code
_entity_poly.pdbx_strand_id
1 'polypeptide(L)'
;MKKVLSALAVVAALSSSVAMAGTPVMFSSINNFNAPDENAVSGVRVAALYGKVNEVKGLDLAVVGLSETDSTTGVNLGLLGASKVNQEMTGASLGLLNWNTGQTVGANVGVVNLTNNVQGANVSLVNYSEGNTMVDVGAANFSDTSKVQVGLFNKTTKIEGVQVGLINCADNGFFKCFPIINFAK
;
A
#
# COMPACT_ATOMS: atom_id res chain seq x y z
N MET A 1 -3.35 24.43 -39.92
CA MET A 1 -2.17 24.33 -39.02
C MET A 1 -2.24 25.26 -37.81
N LYS A 2 -2.45 26.58 -37.96
CA LYS A 2 -2.50 27.52 -36.82
C LYS A 2 -3.58 27.22 -35.75
N LYS A 3 -4.76 26.73 -36.15
CA LYS A 3 -5.87 26.41 -35.22
C LYS A 3 -5.66 25.13 -34.39
N VAL A 4 -4.81 24.21 -34.86
CA VAL A 4 -4.51 22.94 -34.17
C VAL A 4 -3.45 23.16 -33.08
N LEU A 5 -2.48 24.06 -33.32
CA LEU A 5 -1.50 24.46 -32.31
C LEU A 5 -2.14 25.15 -31.09
N SER A 6 -3.17 25.97 -31.30
CA SER A 6 -3.87 26.66 -30.21
C SER A 6 -4.68 25.69 -29.32
N ALA A 7 -5.25 24.63 -29.91
CA ALA A 7 -6.00 23.62 -29.15
C ALA A 7 -5.07 22.72 -28.30
N LEU A 8 -3.90 22.34 -28.83
CA LEU A 8 -2.93 21.54 -28.08
C LEU A 8 -2.35 22.30 -26.87
N ALA A 9 -2.12 23.60 -27.01
CA ALA A 9 -1.62 24.44 -25.92
C ALA A 9 -2.64 24.62 -24.79
N VAL A 10 -3.94 24.70 -25.11
CA VAL A 10 -5.01 24.79 -24.11
C VAL A 10 -5.20 23.47 -23.35
N VAL A 11 -5.03 22.33 -24.01
CA VAL A 11 -5.08 21.01 -23.36
C VAL A 11 -3.86 20.79 -22.44
N ALA A 12 -2.66 21.22 -22.87
CA ALA A 12 -1.45 21.13 -22.05
C ALA A 12 -1.51 22.05 -20.81
N ALA A 13 -2.15 23.21 -20.90
CA ALA A 13 -2.34 24.14 -19.78
C ALA A 13 -3.40 23.67 -18.76
N LEU A 14 -4.31 22.76 -19.15
CA LEU A 14 -5.28 22.13 -18.24
C LEU A 14 -4.71 20.89 -17.53
N SER A 15 -3.55 20.39 -17.98
CA SER A 15 -2.83 19.27 -17.38
C SER A 15 -1.66 19.67 -16.48
N SER A 16 -1.43 20.97 -16.25
CA SER A 16 -0.49 21.40 -15.21
C SER A 16 -1.09 21.08 -13.85
N SER A 17 -0.82 19.86 -13.38
CA SER A 17 -0.91 19.53 -11.96
C SER A 17 -0.22 20.64 -11.19
N VAL A 18 -0.96 21.26 -10.28
CA VAL A 18 -0.42 22.26 -9.37
C VAL A 18 0.63 21.52 -8.55
N ALA A 19 1.91 21.74 -8.87
CA ALA A 19 2.99 21.20 -8.08
C ALA A 19 2.95 21.93 -6.73
N MET A 20 2.25 21.33 -5.76
CA MET A 20 2.34 21.76 -4.36
C MET A 20 3.81 21.60 -3.96
N ALA A 21 4.44 22.71 -3.55
CA ALA A 21 5.82 22.70 -3.11
C ALA A 21 5.90 21.95 -1.77
N GLY A 22 6.12 20.64 -1.82
CA GLY A 22 6.37 19.85 -0.62
C GLY A 22 7.69 20.23 0.03
N THR A 23 7.73 20.26 1.37
CA THR A 23 9.00 20.48 2.08
C THR A 23 9.97 19.33 1.80
N PRO A 24 11.28 19.57 1.62
CA PRO A 24 12.25 18.51 1.37
C PRO A 24 12.48 17.62 2.61
N VAL A 25 12.35 18.16 3.81
CA VAL A 25 12.51 17.42 5.07
C VAL A 25 11.40 17.81 6.03
N MET A 26 10.87 16.83 6.77
CA MET A 26 9.89 17.07 7.82
C MET A 26 10.16 16.18 9.03
N PHE A 27 9.97 16.75 10.22
CA PHE A 27 9.86 16.01 11.47
C PHE A 27 8.42 16.07 11.97
N SER A 28 7.88 14.92 12.37
CA SER A 28 6.53 14.81 12.92
C SER A 28 6.52 14.15 14.30
N SER A 29 5.63 14.62 15.17
CA SER A 29 5.43 14.08 16.51
C SER A 29 3.96 14.11 16.93
N ILE A 30 3.71 13.77 18.21
CA ILE A 30 2.39 13.75 18.82
C ILE A 30 1.62 15.08 18.65
N ASN A 31 0.30 15.01 18.81
CA ASN A 31 -0.61 16.15 18.67
C ASN A 31 -0.60 16.79 17.28
N ASN A 32 -0.38 15.99 16.22
CA ASN A 32 -0.25 16.45 14.83
C ASN A 32 0.85 17.50 14.63
N PHE A 33 1.91 17.49 15.44
CA PHE A 33 3.02 18.40 15.25
C PHE A 33 3.80 18.02 13.99
N ASN A 34 3.96 18.97 13.06
CA ASN A 34 4.83 18.88 11.89
C ASN A 34 5.78 20.08 11.86
N ALA A 35 7.06 19.84 11.58
CA ALA A 35 8.07 20.88 11.39
C ALA A 35 8.81 20.64 10.06
N PRO A 36 8.71 21.55 9.07
CA PRO A 36 7.84 22.74 9.06
C PRO A 36 6.35 22.38 9.09
N ASP A 37 5.51 23.36 9.44
CA ASP A 37 4.04 23.21 9.48
C ASP A 37 3.47 23.18 8.06
N GLU A 38 3.67 22.05 7.40
CA GLU A 38 3.26 21.75 6.03
C GLU A 38 2.53 20.42 5.98
N ASN A 39 1.77 20.18 4.91
CA ASN A 39 1.00 18.94 4.72
C ASN A 39 1.48 18.10 3.53
N ALA A 40 2.63 18.43 2.94
CA ALA A 40 3.23 17.66 1.86
C ALA A 40 4.76 17.62 1.99
N VAL A 41 5.36 16.46 1.72
CA VAL A 41 6.81 16.26 1.79
C VAL A 41 7.31 15.72 0.45
N SER A 42 8.32 16.37 -0.12
CA SER A 42 8.99 15.95 -1.34
C SER A 42 10.46 15.64 -1.04
N GLY A 43 10.69 14.59 -0.26
CA GLY A 43 12.00 14.20 0.24
C GLY A 43 11.90 13.21 1.39
N VAL A 44 12.26 13.60 2.60
CA VAL A 44 12.30 12.71 3.77
C VAL A 44 11.41 13.22 4.91
N ARG A 45 10.50 12.37 5.38
CA ARG A 45 9.76 12.61 6.63
C ARG A 45 10.21 11.66 7.73
N VAL A 46 10.33 12.17 8.94
CA VAL A 46 10.58 11.39 10.16
C VAL A 46 9.43 11.59 11.13
N ALA A 47 8.50 10.62 11.17
CA ALA A 47 7.45 10.54 12.18
C ALA A 47 7.99 9.79 13.41
N ALA A 48 8.45 10.54 14.41
CA ALA A 48 9.08 9.96 15.60
C ALA A 48 8.06 9.17 16.45
N LEU A 49 6.90 9.78 16.70
CA LEU A 49 5.83 9.23 17.54
C LEU A 49 4.49 9.17 16.81
N TYR A 50 4.08 10.26 16.19
CA TYR A 50 2.90 10.29 15.33
C TYR A 50 3.12 11.39 14.29
N GLY A 51 2.49 11.30 13.12
CA GLY A 51 2.55 12.34 12.12
C GLY A 51 1.52 12.11 11.05
N LYS A 52 0.77 13.14 10.68
CA LYS A 52 -0.20 13.09 9.59
C LYS A 52 0.12 14.18 8.58
N VAL A 53 0.21 13.80 7.31
CA VAL A 53 0.33 14.71 6.16
C VAL A 53 -0.51 14.16 5.02
N ASN A 54 -0.81 14.98 4.02
CA ASN A 54 -1.57 14.55 2.87
C ASN A 54 -0.70 13.68 1.94
N GLU A 55 0.52 14.14 1.64
CA GLU A 55 1.36 13.49 0.62
C GLU A 55 2.82 13.37 1.08
N VAL A 56 3.41 12.19 0.83
CA VAL A 56 4.87 12.01 0.84
C VAL A 56 5.34 11.48 -0.51
N LYS A 57 6.24 12.23 -1.16
CA LYS A 57 7.00 11.81 -2.34
C LYS A 57 8.46 11.61 -1.94
N GLY A 58 8.83 10.39 -1.59
CA GLY A 58 10.19 10.05 -1.15
C GLY A 58 10.20 9.00 -0.04
N LEU A 59 10.90 9.28 1.06
CA LEU A 59 11.09 8.36 2.19
C LEU A 59 10.27 8.84 3.40
N ASP A 60 9.42 7.97 3.93
CA ASP A 60 8.66 8.20 5.15
C ASP A 60 9.11 7.23 6.25
N LEU A 61 9.59 7.75 7.38
CA LEU A 61 10.12 6.94 8.48
C LEU A 61 9.17 6.98 9.69
N ALA A 62 8.61 5.82 10.06
CA ALA A 62 7.89 5.66 11.32
C ALA A 62 8.84 5.07 12.38
N VAL A 63 9.30 5.89 13.33
CA VAL A 63 10.36 5.47 14.27
C VAL A 63 9.82 4.55 15.36
N VAL A 64 8.93 5.03 16.23
CA VAL A 64 8.35 4.22 17.32
C VAL A 64 6.82 4.20 17.30
N GLY A 65 6.18 5.17 16.65
CA GLY A 65 4.71 5.19 16.57
C GLY A 65 4.18 5.19 15.14
N LEU A 66 3.17 6.01 14.85
CA LEU A 66 2.39 5.89 13.63
C LEU A 66 2.71 7.02 12.63
N SER A 67 3.15 6.64 11.44
CA SER A 67 3.22 7.55 10.31
C SER A 67 1.94 7.41 9.47
N GLU A 68 1.16 8.48 9.34
CA GLU A 68 -0.06 8.51 8.53
C GLU A 68 0.13 9.44 7.31
N THR A 69 -0.19 8.94 6.11
CA THR A 69 -0.32 9.69 4.87
C THR A 69 -1.66 9.44 4.22
N ASP A 70 -2.16 10.38 3.41
CA ASP A 70 -3.24 10.05 2.48
C ASP A 70 -2.68 9.37 1.24
N SER A 71 -1.59 9.90 0.67
CA SER A 71 -0.85 9.28 -0.43
C SER A 71 0.65 9.22 -0.19
N THR A 72 1.26 8.14 -0.67
CA THR A 72 2.72 7.99 -0.70
C THR A 72 3.17 7.57 -2.10
N THR A 73 4.14 8.28 -2.66
CA THR A 73 4.96 7.80 -3.79
C THR A 73 6.40 7.64 -3.32
N GLY A 74 6.81 6.41 -3.02
CA GLY A 74 8.16 6.11 -2.53
C GLY A 74 8.20 4.97 -1.53
N VAL A 75 8.93 5.16 -0.43
CA VAL A 75 9.18 4.12 0.57
C VAL A 75 8.66 4.57 1.93
N ASN A 76 7.76 3.79 2.53
CA ASN A 76 7.45 3.89 3.95
C ASN A 76 8.29 2.85 4.70
N LEU A 77 9.01 3.26 5.75
CA LEU A 77 9.83 2.39 6.58
C LEU A 77 9.45 2.55 8.05
N GLY A 78 8.75 1.55 8.58
CA GLY A 78 8.49 1.39 10.02
C GLY A 78 9.64 0.69 10.70
N LEU A 79 10.40 1.42 11.52
CA LEU A 79 11.52 0.88 12.30
C LEU A 79 10.99 0.05 13.48
N LEU A 80 10.43 0.74 14.47
CA LEU A 80 9.63 0.16 15.57
C LEU A 80 8.19 0.67 15.54
N GLY A 81 7.84 1.45 14.51
CA GLY A 81 6.53 2.02 14.29
C GLY A 81 5.71 1.31 13.22
N ALA A 82 4.55 1.90 12.90
CA ALA A 82 3.65 1.47 11.85
C ALA A 82 3.49 2.57 10.79
N SER A 83 3.30 2.16 9.54
CA SER A 83 2.99 3.08 8.44
C SER A 83 1.55 2.87 8.01
N LYS A 84 0.79 3.94 7.87
CA LYS A 84 -0.60 3.94 7.41
C LYS A 84 -0.78 4.86 6.22
N VAL A 85 -1.28 4.32 5.11
CA VAL A 85 -1.61 5.08 3.88
C VAL A 85 -3.11 4.97 3.63
N ASN A 86 -3.81 6.10 3.68
CA ASN A 86 -5.28 6.09 3.66
C ASN A 86 -5.86 5.83 2.26
N GLN A 87 -5.23 6.37 1.20
CA GLN A 87 -5.81 6.38 -0.15
C GLN A 87 -4.95 5.66 -1.19
N GLU A 88 -3.71 6.11 -1.43
CA GLU A 88 -2.89 5.57 -2.52
C GLU A 88 -1.42 5.42 -2.11
N MET A 89 -0.87 4.21 -2.27
CA MET A 89 0.55 3.97 -2.17
C MET A 89 1.10 3.50 -3.52
N THR A 90 2.08 4.22 -4.05
CA THR A 90 2.95 3.74 -5.13
C THR A 90 4.37 3.56 -4.60
N GLY A 91 4.86 2.32 -4.56
CA GLY A 91 6.21 2.00 -4.08
C GLY A 91 6.24 0.87 -3.06
N ALA A 92 6.93 1.06 -1.93
CA ALA A 92 7.12 0.00 -0.94
C ALA A 92 6.82 0.44 0.49
N SER A 93 6.14 -0.41 1.27
CA SER A 93 6.07 -0.28 2.73
C SER A 93 6.83 -1.42 3.38
N LEU A 94 7.76 -1.11 4.28
CA LEU A 94 8.55 -2.08 5.05
C LEU A 94 8.37 -1.81 6.54
N GLY A 95 7.99 -2.80 7.33
CA GLY A 95 7.90 -2.61 8.79
C GLY A 95 7.17 -3.71 9.55
N LEU A 96 6.97 -3.52 10.85
CA LEU A 96 6.21 -4.47 11.66
C LEU A 96 4.74 -4.50 11.23
N LEU A 97 4.15 -3.34 11.00
CA LEU A 97 2.78 -3.17 10.55
C LEU A 97 2.73 -2.19 9.38
N ASN A 98 2.23 -2.67 8.24
CA ASN A 98 1.90 -1.83 7.09
C ASN A 98 0.38 -1.80 6.94
N TRP A 99 -0.23 -0.61 6.99
CA TRP A 99 -1.67 -0.43 6.93
C TRP A 99 -2.08 0.44 5.74
N ASN A 100 -2.45 -0.17 4.62
CA ASN A 100 -2.83 0.54 3.40
C ASN A 100 -4.32 0.34 3.10
N THR A 101 -5.17 1.30 3.45
CA THR A 101 -6.64 1.15 3.35
C THR A 101 -7.19 1.37 1.95
N GLY A 102 -6.40 1.94 1.04
CA GLY A 102 -6.80 2.19 -0.34
C GLY A 102 -6.08 1.33 -1.37
N GLN A 103 -5.63 1.94 -2.47
CA GLN A 103 -4.93 1.24 -3.55
C GLN A 103 -3.42 1.24 -3.31
N THR A 104 -2.81 0.06 -3.39
CA THR A 104 -1.37 -0.12 -3.45
C THR A 104 -0.95 -0.52 -4.87
N VAL A 105 0.02 0.18 -5.43
CA VAL A 105 0.81 -0.24 -6.59
C VAL A 105 2.24 -0.45 -6.13
N GLY A 106 2.60 -1.70 -5.85
CA GLY A 106 3.93 -2.04 -5.33
C GLY A 106 3.90 -3.10 -4.23
N ALA A 107 4.79 -2.99 -3.24
CA ALA A 107 5.06 -4.06 -2.28
C ALA A 107 4.83 -3.66 -0.83
N ASN A 108 4.21 -4.54 -0.05
CA ASN A 108 4.14 -4.43 1.42
C ASN A 108 4.91 -5.60 2.04
N VAL A 109 5.99 -5.31 2.76
CA VAL A 109 6.85 -6.31 3.39
C VAL A 109 6.85 -6.09 4.90
N GLY A 110 6.47 -7.10 5.68
CA GLY A 110 6.41 -6.89 7.12
C GLY A 110 6.08 -8.11 7.97
N VAL A 111 5.66 -7.86 9.21
CA VAL A 111 5.10 -8.92 10.06
C VAL A 111 3.61 -9.06 9.79
N VAL A 112 2.90 -7.93 9.73
CA VAL A 112 1.48 -7.85 9.38
C VAL A 112 1.26 -6.82 8.29
N ASN A 113 0.55 -7.22 7.24
CA ASN A 113 0.03 -6.31 6.22
C ASN A 113 -1.50 -6.26 6.33
N LEU A 114 -2.03 -5.07 6.61
CA LEU A 114 -3.46 -4.77 6.54
C LEU A 114 -3.68 -3.93 5.29
N THR A 115 -4.23 -4.53 4.24
CA THR A 115 -4.35 -3.88 2.93
C THR A 115 -5.78 -3.90 2.41
N ASN A 116 -6.06 -3.14 1.37
CA ASN A 116 -7.33 -3.23 0.64
C ASN A 116 -7.08 -3.79 -0.77
N ASN A 117 -6.70 -2.95 -1.74
CA ASN A 117 -6.37 -3.39 -3.09
C ASN A 117 -4.85 -3.34 -3.32
N VAL A 118 -4.26 -4.41 -3.85
CA VAL A 118 -2.81 -4.54 -4.03
C VAL A 118 -2.49 -5.02 -5.45
N GLN A 119 -2.10 -4.06 -6.29
CA GLN A 119 -1.49 -4.28 -7.58
C GLN A 119 0.02 -4.47 -7.40
N GLY A 120 0.42 -5.63 -6.86
CA GLY A 120 1.81 -5.97 -6.58
C GLY A 120 1.93 -7.15 -5.62
N ALA A 121 2.66 -7.00 -4.52
CA ALA A 121 2.91 -8.11 -3.60
C ALA A 121 2.77 -7.74 -2.13
N ASN A 122 2.06 -8.57 -1.37
CA ASN A 122 2.10 -8.58 0.08
C ASN A 122 2.97 -9.74 0.56
N VAL A 123 4.00 -9.46 1.36
CA VAL A 123 4.92 -10.47 1.91
C VAL A 123 5.03 -10.27 3.42
N SER A 124 4.43 -11.15 4.21
CA SER A 124 4.47 -11.03 5.68
C SER A 124 4.18 -12.33 6.40
N LEU A 125 4.14 -12.34 7.74
CA LEU A 125 3.59 -13.51 8.46
C LEU A 125 2.07 -13.60 8.27
N VAL A 126 1.38 -12.46 8.33
CA VAL A 126 -0.07 -12.37 8.16
C VAL A 126 -0.43 -11.26 7.19
N ASN A 127 -0.98 -11.65 6.04
CA ASN A 127 -1.58 -10.72 5.10
C ASN A 127 -3.11 -10.76 5.27
N TYR A 128 -3.72 -9.61 5.52
CA TYR A 128 -5.16 -9.45 5.54
C TYR A 128 -5.56 -8.33 4.59
N SER A 129 -6.30 -8.69 3.54
CA SER A 129 -6.77 -7.77 2.51
C SER A 129 -8.28 -7.76 2.42
N GLU A 130 -8.89 -6.57 2.42
CA GLU A 130 -10.35 -6.46 2.23
C GLU A 130 -10.76 -6.50 0.75
N GLY A 131 -9.82 -6.26 -0.17
CA GLY A 131 -10.08 -6.18 -1.60
C GLY A 131 -9.27 -7.18 -2.43
N ASN A 132 -8.85 -6.71 -3.61
CA ASN A 132 -8.20 -7.52 -4.63
C ASN A 132 -6.68 -7.52 -4.46
N THR A 133 -6.06 -8.69 -4.43
CA THR A 133 -4.59 -8.84 -4.37
C THR A 133 -4.04 -9.61 -5.57
N MET A 134 -2.85 -9.22 -6.00
CA MET A 134 -2.14 -9.92 -7.08
C MET A 134 -1.33 -11.10 -6.55
N VAL A 135 -0.49 -10.87 -5.53
CA VAL A 135 0.37 -11.89 -4.92
C VAL A 135 0.39 -11.68 -3.41
N ASP A 136 -0.04 -12.69 -2.65
CA ASP A 136 0.12 -12.73 -1.20
C ASP A 136 1.01 -13.90 -0.80
N VAL A 137 2.08 -13.62 -0.06
CA VAL A 137 2.99 -14.63 0.49
C VAL A 137 3.09 -14.46 2.00
N GLY A 138 2.79 -15.51 2.74
CA GLY A 138 2.87 -15.47 4.20
C GLY A 138 2.44 -16.73 4.90
N ALA A 139 2.53 -16.77 6.24
CA ALA A 139 2.04 -17.93 6.98
C ALA A 139 0.52 -18.05 6.86
N ALA A 140 -0.19 -16.92 6.94
CA ALA A 140 -1.61 -16.84 6.70
C ALA A 140 -1.96 -15.69 5.74
N ASN A 141 -2.75 -15.98 4.71
CA ASN A 141 -3.21 -15.00 3.73
C ASN A 141 -4.75 -14.98 3.70
N PHE A 142 -5.31 -13.79 3.84
CA PHE A 142 -6.74 -13.52 3.73
C PHE A 142 -6.97 -12.39 2.72
N SER A 143 -7.91 -12.60 1.81
CA SER A 143 -8.30 -11.59 0.81
C SER A 143 -9.78 -11.75 0.44
N ASP A 144 -10.40 -10.75 -0.19
CA ASP A 144 -11.67 -10.99 -0.88
C ASP A 144 -11.43 -11.67 -2.23
N THR A 145 -10.51 -11.14 -3.03
CA THR A 145 -10.09 -11.75 -4.30
C THR A 145 -8.58 -11.82 -4.38
N SER A 146 -8.03 -12.93 -4.88
CA SER A 146 -6.58 -13.05 -5.10
C SER A 146 -6.23 -13.84 -6.36
N LYS A 147 -5.14 -13.44 -7.04
CA LYS A 147 -4.58 -14.22 -8.15
C LYS A 147 -3.63 -15.31 -7.69
N VAL A 148 -2.70 -15.00 -6.79
CA VAL A 148 -1.72 -15.95 -6.27
C VAL A 148 -1.62 -15.82 -4.76
N GLN A 149 -1.82 -16.93 -4.04
CA GLN A 149 -1.51 -16.99 -2.61
C GLN A 149 -0.57 -18.14 -2.31
N VAL A 150 0.45 -17.88 -1.49
CA VAL A 150 1.40 -18.89 -1.01
C VAL A 150 1.52 -18.80 0.50
N GLY A 151 1.21 -19.90 1.20
CA GLY A 151 1.25 -19.88 2.66
C GLY A 151 0.91 -21.18 3.34
N LEU A 152 0.88 -21.19 4.68
CA LEU A 152 0.39 -22.36 5.41
C LEU A 152 -1.14 -22.42 5.32
N PHE A 153 -1.78 -21.27 5.44
CA PHE A 153 -3.22 -21.11 5.32
C PHE A 153 -3.57 -19.97 4.36
N ASN A 154 -4.32 -20.28 3.32
CA ASN A 154 -4.80 -19.32 2.33
C ASN A 154 -6.33 -19.30 2.35
N LYS A 155 -6.94 -18.12 2.41
CA LYS A 155 -8.39 -17.96 2.32
C LYS A 155 -8.73 -16.75 1.46
N THR A 156 -9.60 -16.96 0.48
CA THR A 156 -10.18 -15.87 -0.32
C THR A 156 -11.65 -16.15 -0.61
N THR A 157 -12.45 -15.14 -0.92
CA THR A 157 -13.79 -15.36 -1.49
C THR A 157 -13.65 -15.89 -2.92
N LYS A 158 -12.80 -15.24 -3.72
CA LYS A 158 -12.57 -15.56 -5.14
C LYS A 158 -11.08 -15.76 -5.45
N ILE A 159 -10.73 -16.89 -6.07
CA ILE A 159 -9.43 -17.14 -6.70
C ILE A 159 -9.52 -16.79 -8.18
N GLU A 160 -8.51 -16.11 -8.71
CA GLU A 160 -8.34 -15.84 -10.14
C GLU A 160 -7.13 -16.55 -10.77
N GLY A 161 -6.28 -17.16 -9.95
CA GLY A 161 -5.16 -17.99 -10.40
C GLY A 161 -5.02 -19.24 -9.54
N VAL A 162 -4.05 -19.24 -8.62
CA VAL A 162 -3.69 -20.42 -7.82
C VAL A 162 -3.41 -20.06 -6.36
N GLN A 163 -3.80 -20.94 -5.46
CA GLN A 163 -3.34 -20.95 -4.08
C GLN A 163 -2.43 -22.16 -3.87
N VAL A 164 -1.31 -21.98 -3.16
CA VAL A 164 -0.40 -23.06 -2.77
C VAL A 164 -0.17 -22.98 -1.27
N GLY A 165 -0.46 -24.06 -0.57
CA GLY A 165 -0.37 -24.07 0.88
C GLY A 165 -0.91 -25.33 1.55
N LEU A 166 -0.69 -25.48 2.85
CA LEU A 166 -1.20 -26.66 3.57
C LEU A 166 -2.72 -26.73 3.51
N ILE A 167 -3.39 -25.58 3.66
CA ILE A 167 -4.84 -25.44 3.55
C ILE A 167 -5.18 -24.22 2.69
N ASN A 168 -5.95 -24.43 1.63
CA ASN A 168 -6.32 -23.41 0.67
C ASN A 168 -7.84 -23.35 0.51
N CYS A 169 -8.49 -22.29 0.98
CA CYS A 169 -9.93 -22.14 0.97
C CYS A 169 -10.40 -21.02 0.03
N ALA A 170 -11.40 -21.34 -0.81
CA ALA A 170 -12.09 -20.36 -1.64
C ALA A 170 -13.49 -20.80 -2.05
N ASP A 171 -14.44 -19.86 -2.12
CA ASP A 171 -15.83 -20.17 -2.47
C ASP A 171 -15.97 -20.65 -3.92
N ASN A 172 -15.13 -20.13 -4.82
CA ASN A 172 -15.05 -20.54 -6.23
C ASN A 172 -13.91 -21.55 -6.51
N GLY A 173 -13.27 -22.12 -5.49
CA GLY A 173 -12.20 -23.08 -5.67
C GLY A 173 -12.68 -24.41 -6.27
N PHE A 174 -11.75 -25.20 -6.81
CA PHE A 174 -11.98 -26.58 -7.26
C PHE A 174 -12.71 -27.39 -6.18
N PHE A 175 -12.29 -27.18 -4.92
CA PHE A 175 -13.10 -27.41 -3.72
C PHE A 175 -13.06 -26.19 -2.80
N LYS A 176 -14.08 -26.07 -1.92
CA LYS A 176 -14.16 -24.98 -0.93
C LYS A 176 -12.92 -24.86 -0.07
N CYS A 177 -12.32 -25.99 0.31
CA CYS A 177 -10.97 -26.04 0.90
C CYS A 177 -10.25 -27.27 0.36
N PHE A 178 -9.01 -27.11 -0.10
CA PHE A 178 -8.19 -28.20 -0.66
C PHE A 178 -6.73 -28.09 -0.20
N PRO A 179 -6.06 -29.21 0.14
CA PRO A 179 -4.67 -29.18 0.58
C PRO A 179 -3.70 -29.00 -0.58
N ILE A 180 -2.51 -28.48 -0.29
CA ILE A 180 -1.35 -28.29 -1.18
C ILE A 180 -1.59 -27.25 -2.27
N ILE A 181 -2.64 -27.36 -3.07
CA ILE A 181 -2.96 -26.47 -4.18
C ILE A 181 -4.48 -26.22 -4.26
N ASN A 182 -4.93 -25.05 -4.71
CA ASN A 182 -6.32 -24.81 -5.10
C ASN A 182 -6.36 -23.80 -6.26
N PHE A 183 -7.40 -23.84 -7.08
CA PHE A 183 -7.57 -22.98 -8.26
C PHE A 183 -9.06 -22.81 -8.56
N ALA A 184 -9.42 -21.82 -9.36
CA ALA A 184 -10.83 -21.55 -9.70
C ALA A 184 -11.47 -22.73 -10.48
N LYS A 185 -12.72 -23.06 -10.17
CA LYS A 185 -13.51 -24.05 -10.91
C LYS A 185 -13.99 -23.53 -12.26
#